data_AF-A0AAV5I9P1-F1
#
_entry.id   AF-A0AAV5I9P1-F1
#
_cell.length_a   1.000
_cell.length_b   1.000
_cell.length_c   1.000
_cell.angle_alpha   90.00
_cell.angle_beta   90.00
_cell.angle_gamma   90.00
#
_symmetry.space_group_name_H-M   'P 1'
#
loop_
_entity.id
_entity.type
_entity.pdbx_description
1 polymer ?
#
loop_
_entity_poly.entity_id
_entity_poly.type
_entity_poly.pdbx_seq_one_letter_code
_entity_poly.pdbx_strand_id
1 'polypeptide(L)'
;MRTMPCINVLSLMAVLVFFELFSPTVSRVVKPLGAIYCPNSYIEVRQSQEGTEPSGIPLFAVEISNNCPSGCEISNIHIACGQFSSDILVNPNTFKRIKIGDCLVNNGQPLAAGAVVSFKYAQTSQIPLSVLSIVCSK
;
A
#
# COMPACT_ATOMS: atom_id res chain seq x y z
N MET A 1 29.51 35.74 65.05
CA MET A 1 29.41 34.34 65.50
C MET A 1 28.19 33.75 64.79
N ARG A 2 28.37 32.72 63.94
CA ARG A 2 27.43 31.68 63.45
C ARG A 2 25.94 32.09 63.24
N THR A 3 25.28 31.89 62.10
CA THR A 3 25.10 30.65 61.31
C THR A 3 24.40 30.99 59.97
N MET A 4 24.69 30.21 58.91
CA MET A 4 23.87 30.11 57.70
C MET A 4 22.68 29.17 57.93
N PRO A 5 21.52 29.36 57.29
CA PRO A 5 20.60 28.28 56.97
C PRO A 5 20.75 27.82 55.51
N CYS A 6 20.90 26.51 55.35
CA CYS A 6 20.77 25.75 54.11
C CYS A 6 19.29 25.59 53.69
N ILE A 7 19.08 25.04 52.47
CA ILE A 7 17.87 24.33 51.94
C ILE A 7 16.99 25.22 51.02
N ASN A 8 16.58 24.85 49.79
CA ASN A 8 16.62 23.60 49.02
C ASN A 8 16.64 23.91 47.49
N VAL A 9 17.47 23.22 46.70
CA VAL A 9 17.56 23.38 45.22
C VAL A 9 16.56 22.46 44.49
N LEU A 10 15.40 22.22 45.09
CA LEU A 10 14.41 21.25 44.62
C LEU A 10 13.21 21.89 43.89
N SER A 11 13.42 23.01 43.19
CA SER A 11 12.31 23.77 42.56
C SER A 11 12.47 24.06 41.07
N LEU A 12 13.50 23.57 40.37
CA LEU A 12 13.67 23.83 38.93
C LEU A 12 13.50 22.64 37.98
N MET A 13 13.50 21.40 38.48
CA MET A 13 13.32 20.22 37.59
C MET A 13 11.85 19.92 37.24
N ALA A 14 10.88 20.54 37.92
CA ALA A 14 9.47 20.24 37.73
C ALA A 14 8.82 21.02 36.55
N VAL A 15 9.41 22.12 36.10
CA VAL A 15 8.79 23.00 35.09
C VAL A 15 9.00 22.48 33.66
N LEU A 16 10.09 21.76 33.40
CA LEU A 16 10.37 21.21 32.06
C LEU A 16 9.62 19.91 31.75
N VAL A 17 9.15 19.18 32.77
CA VAL A 17 8.40 17.92 32.57
C VAL A 17 6.95 18.17 32.15
N PHE A 18 6.42 19.39 32.36
CA PHE A 18 5.04 19.73 31.96
C PHE A 18 4.86 19.95 30.45
N PHE A 19 5.93 20.29 29.70
CA PHE A 19 5.82 20.59 28.27
C PHE A 19 5.89 19.34 27.36
N GLU A 20 6.47 18.23 27.85
CA GLU A 20 6.62 16.97 27.09
C GLU A 20 5.40 16.02 27.23
N LEU A 21 4.47 16.28 28.15
CA LEU A 21 3.33 15.39 28.44
C LEU A 21 1.96 15.91 27.95
N PHE A 22 1.90 17.12 27.38
CA PHE A 22 0.65 17.76 26.95
C PHE A 22 0.72 18.29 25.51
N SER A 23 1.22 17.50 24.56
CA SER A 23 0.96 17.77 23.14
C SER A 23 -0.42 17.23 22.75
N PRO A 24 -1.44 18.07 22.43
CA PRO A 24 -2.82 17.64 22.29
C PRO A 24 -3.17 17.06 20.90
N THR A 25 -2.21 16.61 20.09
CA THR A 25 -2.47 16.20 18.69
C THR A 25 -2.05 14.78 18.29
N VAL A 26 -1.89 13.85 19.25
CA VAL A 26 -2.01 12.43 18.87
C VAL A 26 -3.49 12.08 18.79
N SER A 27 -4.10 12.34 17.64
CA SER A 27 -5.40 11.76 17.29
C SER A 27 -5.29 10.25 17.44
N ARG A 28 -5.86 9.69 18.51
CA ARG A 28 -6.09 8.25 18.58
C ARG A 28 -7.04 7.92 17.45
N VAL A 29 -6.53 7.33 16.37
CA VAL A 29 -7.36 6.64 15.39
C VAL A 29 -7.99 5.47 16.14
N VAL A 30 -9.20 5.68 16.66
CA VAL A 30 -10.01 4.60 17.22
C VAL A 30 -10.38 3.72 16.02
N LYS A 31 -9.61 2.64 15.80
CA LYS A 31 -9.99 1.61 14.83
C LYS A 31 -11.35 1.05 15.28
N PRO A 32 -12.37 1.01 14.40
CA PRO A 32 -13.66 0.47 14.77
C PRO A 32 -13.49 -0.98 15.25
N LEU A 33 -14.16 -1.31 16.36
CA LEU A 33 -14.23 -2.67 16.88
C LEU A 33 -15.02 -3.51 15.86
N GLY A 34 -14.30 -4.21 14.99
CA GLY A 34 -14.86 -4.91 13.82
C GLY A 34 -14.22 -4.57 12.47
N ALA A 35 -13.26 -3.64 12.41
CA ALA A 35 -12.49 -3.42 11.18
C ALA A 35 -11.58 -4.64 10.90
N ILE A 36 -11.89 -5.37 9.82
CA ILE A 36 -11.02 -6.43 9.30
C ILE A 36 -9.65 -5.82 9.02
N TYR A 37 -8.59 -6.41 9.58
CA TYR A 37 -7.22 -6.02 9.27
C TYR A 37 -6.94 -6.38 7.80
N CYS A 38 -6.77 -5.35 6.96
CA CYS A 38 -6.67 -5.47 5.51
C CYS A 38 -5.50 -4.59 5.01
N PRO A 39 -4.24 -5.01 5.22
CA PRO A 39 -3.08 -4.29 4.72
C PRO A 39 -2.92 -4.49 3.21
N ASN A 40 -2.42 -3.48 2.52
CA ASN A 40 -2.06 -3.57 1.10
C ASN A 40 -1.08 -4.73 0.80
N SER A 41 -0.29 -5.16 1.79
CA SER A 41 0.64 -6.30 1.68
C SER A 41 -0.04 -7.65 1.45
N TYR A 42 -1.38 -7.74 1.56
CA TYR A 42 -2.12 -8.93 1.14
C TYR A 42 -2.23 -9.04 -0.38
N ILE A 43 -2.02 -7.95 -1.11
CA ILE A 43 -1.85 -8.01 -2.56
C ILE A 43 -0.36 -8.04 -2.87
N GLU A 44 0.07 -9.11 -3.53
CA GLU A 44 1.43 -9.22 -4.06
C GLU A 44 1.39 -8.94 -5.56
N VAL A 45 2.36 -8.15 -6.05
CA VAL A 45 2.55 -7.88 -7.47
C VAL A 45 3.91 -8.42 -7.87
N ARG A 46 3.92 -9.36 -8.81
CA ARG A 46 5.13 -9.95 -9.38
C ARG A 46 5.24 -9.57 -10.84
N GLN A 47 6.46 -9.30 -11.28
CA GLN A 47 6.77 -8.96 -12.66
C GLN A 47 8.00 -9.74 -13.13
N SER A 48 7.95 -10.25 -14.35
CA SER A 48 9.06 -10.94 -15.01
C SER A 48 9.14 -10.50 -16.47
N GLN A 49 10.35 -10.41 -17.03
CA GLN A 49 10.52 -10.24 -18.46
C GLN A 49 10.50 -11.62 -19.13
N GLU A 50 9.53 -11.87 -20.01
CA GLU A 50 9.32 -13.18 -20.65
C GLU A 50 9.75 -13.23 -22.12
N GLY A 51 10.39 -12.17 -22.60
CA GLY A 51 10.93 -12.12 -23.95
C GLY A 51 10.78 -10.74 -24.58
N THR A 52 10.59 -10.74 -25.90
CA THR A 52 10.45 -9.56 -26.75
C THR A 52 9.46 -9.85 -27.88
N GLU A 53 8.65 -8.86 -28.23
CA GLU A 53 7.83 -8.88 -29.44
C GLU A 53 8.71 -8.94 -30.71
N PRO A 54 8.15 -9.31 -31.88
CA PRO A 54 8.87 -9.27 -33.16
C PRO A 54 9.48 -7.90 -33.50
N SER A 55 8.91 -6.82 -32.97
CA SER A 55 9.43 -5.44 -33.08
C SER A 55 10.66 -5.16 -32.20
N GLY A 56 11.04 -6.09 -31.33
CA GLY A 56 12.14 -5.96 -30.36
C GLY A 56 11.73 -5.33 -29.02
N ILE A 57 10.45 -4.99 -28.84
CA ILE A 57 9.95 -4.40 -27.59
C ILE A 57 9.86 -5.48 -26.50
N PRO A 58 10.44 -5.27 -25.30
CA PRO A 58 10.33 -6.22 -24.19
C PRO A 58 8.91 -6.56 -23.79
N LEU A 59 8.67 -7.84 -23.50
CA LEU A 59 7.42 -8.35 -22.93
C LEU A 59 7.61 -8.61 -21.45
N PHE A 60 6.69 -8.05 -20.65
CA PHE A 60 6.64 -8.25 -19.21
C PHE A 60 5.36 -9.00 -18.84
N ALA A 61 5.50 -10.10 -18.13
CA ALA A 61 4.39 -10.76 -17.46
C ALA A 61 4.19 -10.17 -16.07
N VAL A 62 2.93 -10.01 -15.68
CA VAL A 62 2.51 -9.51 -14.38
C VAL A 62 1.58 -10.52 -13.75
N GLU A 63 1.81 -10.82 -12.49
CA GLU A 63 0.93 -11.61 -11.64
C GLU A 63 0.54 -10.77 -10.43
N ILE A 64 -0.77 -10.64 -10.19
CA ILE A 64 -1.32 -9.95 -9.02
C ILE A 64 -2.13 -10.97 -8.24
N SER A 65 -1.71 -11.27 -7.01
CA SER A 65 -2.31 -12.31 -6.18
C SER A 65 -2.91 -11.76 -4.89
N ASN A 66 -3.99 -12.39 -4.43
CA ASN A 66 -4.52 -12.17 -3.09
C ASN A 66 -3.96 -13.22 -2.12
N ASN A 67 -3.04 -12.79 -1.25
CA ASN A 67 -2.38 -13.61 -0.24
C ASN A 67 -2.99 -13.43 1.16
N CYS A 68 -4.27 -13.05 1.24
CA CYS A 68 -4.96 -12.88 2.52
C CYS A 68 -4.99 -14.17 3.34
N PRO A 69 -4.38 -14.21 4.55
CA PRO A 69 -4.22 -15.45 5.32
C PRO A 69 -5.54 -15.93 5.94
N SER A 70 -6.52 -15.05 6.09
CA SER A 70 -7.83 -15.38 6.69
C SER A 70 -8.87 -15.84 5.67
N GLY A 71 -8.49 -16.05 4.41
CA GLY A 71 -9.43 -16.42 3.35
C GLY A 71 -10.35 -15.28 2.90
N CYS A 72 -9.92 -14.02 3.03
CA CYS A 72 -10.74 -12.88 2.65
C CYS A 72 -10.73 -12.65 1.13
N GLU A 73 -11.82 -12.06 0.63
CA GLU A 73 -11.90 -11.57 -0.74
C GLU A 73 -11.44 -10.11 -0.78
N ILE A 74 -10.68 -9.73 -1.81
CA ILE A 74 -10.19 -8.37 -1.98
C ILE A 74 -10.70 -7.81 -3.30
N SER A 75 -11.48 -6.74 -3.23
CA SER A 75 -12.06 -6.04 -4.37
C SER A 75 -11.49 -4.63 -4.51
N ASN A 76 -11.84 -3.93 -5.59
CA ASN A 76 -11.40 -2.55 -5.86
C ASN A 76 -9.88 -2.38 -5.65
N ILE A 77 -9.10 -3.28 -6.24
CA ILE A 77 -7.64 -3.26 -6.12
C ILE A 77 -7.11 -2.21 -7.10
N HIS A 78 -6.62 -1.10 -6.54
CA HIS A 78 -5.98 -0.02 -7.28
C HIS A 78 -4.47 -0.14 -7.21
N ILE A 79 -3.83 -0.07 -8.38
CA ILE A 79 -2.39 -0.18 -8.56
C ILE A 79 -1.86 1.16 -9.09
N ALA A 80 -0.83 1.67 -8.42
CA ALA A 80 -0.02 2.76 -8.90
C ALA A 80 0.71 2.27 -10.15
N CYS A 81 0.34 2.82 -11.31
CA CYS A 81 0.86 2.38 -12.59
C CYS A 81 1.50 3.51 -13.41
N GLY A 82 1.73 4.68 -12.80
CA GLY A 82 2.40 5.82 -13.44
C GLY A 82 1.82 6.16 -14.81
N GLN A 83 2.65 6.08 -15.85
CA GLN A 83 2.25 6.33 -17.24
C GLN A 83 1.92 5.06 -18.03
N PHE A 84 1.40 4.01 -17.38
CA PHE A 84 1.15 2.71 -18.01
C PHE A 84 0.52 2.79 -19.40
N SER A 85 1.24 2.24 -20.37
CA SER A 85 0.85 2.00 -21.75
C SER A 85 1.41 0.66 -22.19
N SER A 86 0.83 0.08 -23.24
CA SER A 86 1.29 -1.21 -23.76
C SER A 86 1.18 -1.21 -25.28
N ASP A 87 2.22 -1.71 -25.96
CA ASP A 87 2.24 -1.91 -27.40
C ASP A 87 1.42 -3.14 -27.85
N ILE A 88 1.08 -4.02 -26.89
CA ILE A 88 0.11 -5.12 -27.09
C ILE A 88 -1.20 -4.85 -26.36
N LEU A 89 -2.28 -5.45 -26.85
CA LEU A 89 -3.60 -5.34 -26.22
C LEU A 89 -3.62 -6.08 -24.88
N VAL A 90 -3.83 -5.34 -23.80
CA VAL A 90 -4.10 -5.89 -22.45
C VAL A 90 -5.60 -5.99 -22.26
N ASN A 91 -6.08 -7.13 -21.75
CA ASN A 91 -7.51 -7.32 -21.50
C ASN A 91 -8.00 -6.32 -20.42
N PRO A 92 -8.93 -5.40 -20.74
CA PRO A 92 -9.38 -4.38 -19.80
C PRO A 92 -10.18 -4.95 -18.61
N ASN A 93 -10.65 -6.21 -18.71
CA ASN A 93 -11.30 -6.88 -17.60
C ASN A 93 -10.29 -7.42 -16.57
N THR A 94 -9.03 -7.63 -16.94
CA THR A 94 -7.98 -8.08 -16.01
C THR A 94 -7.20 -6.90 -15.45
N PHE A 95 -6.82 -5.94 -16.30
CA PHE A 95 -6.07 -4.76 -15.89
C PHE A 95 -6.40 -3.57 -16.79
N LYS A 96 -6.86 -2.46 -16.21
CA LYS A 96 -7.17 -1.24 -16.97
C LYS A 96 -6.71 0.02 -16.26
N ARG A 97 -6.13 0.95 -17.01
CA ARG A 97 -5.82 2.30 -16.51
C ARG A 97 -7.11 3.12 -16.47
N ILE A 98 -7.52 3.57 -15.29
CA ILE A 98 -8.71 4.40 -15.11
C ILE A 98 -8.39 5.90 -15.12
N LYS A 99 -7.17 6.28 -14.70
CA LYS A 99 -6.59 7.61 -14.86
C LYS A 99 -5.06 7.49 -14.82
N ILE A 100 -4.35 8.57 -15.13
CA ILE A 100 -2.89 8.60 -15.00
C ILE A 100 -2.52 8.25 -13.55
N GLY A 101 -1.60 7.30 -13.39
CA GLY A 101 -1.13 6.83 -12.09
C GLY A 101 -2.03 5.80 -11.40
N ASP A 102 -3.21 5.46 -11.93
CA ASP A 102 -4.17 4.59 -11.25
C ASP A 102 -4.78 3.56 -12.22
N CYS A 103 -4.52 2.29 -11.92
CA CYS A 103 -4.98 1.14 -12.68
C CYS A 103 -5.84 0.23 -11.79
N LEU A 104 -6.94 -0.26 -12.35
CA LEU A 104 -7.88 -1.15 -11.69
C LEU A 104 -7.65 -2.59 -12.13
N VAL A 105 -7.56 -3.50 -11.15
CA VAL A 105 -7.41 -4.94 -11.36
C VAL A 105 -8.78 -5.63 -11.37
N ASN A 106 -8.93 -6.68 -12.16
CA ASN A 106 -10.10 -7.55 -12.23
C ASN A 106 -11.43 -6.79 -12.41
N ASN A 107 -11.40 -5.65 -13.11
CA ASN A 107 -12.54 -4.76 -13.26
C ASN A 107 -13.20 -4.34 -11.92
N GLY A 108 -12.42 -4.30 -10.83
CA GLY A 108 -12.88 -3.99 -9.47
C GLY A 108 -13.57 -5.16 -8.76
N GLN A 109 -13.76 -6.30 -9.42
CA GLN A 109 -14.42 -7.47 -8.85
C GLN A 109 -13.56 -8.12 -7.75
N PRO A 110 -14.18 -8.77 -6.76
CA PRO A 110 -13.46 -9.49 -5.71
C PRO A 110 -12.51 -10.55 -6.29
N LEU A 111 -11.30 -10.57 -5.75
CA LEU A 111 -10.33 -11.64 -5.97
C LEU A 111 -10.31 -12.52 -4.72
N ALA A 112 -10.64 -13.80 -4.87
CA ALA A 112 -10.64 -14.76 -3.77
C ALA A 112 -9.22 -14.97 -3.20
N ALA A 113 -9.11 -15.40 -1.95
CA ALA A 113 -7.82 -15.73 -1.36
C ALA A 113 -7.14 -16.86 -2.15
N GLY A 114 -5.86 -16.69 -2.46
CA GLY A 114 -5.06 -17.58 -3.32
C GLY A 114 -5.31 -17.40 -4.82
N ALA A 115 -6.28 -16.59 -5.24
CA ALA A 115 -6.51 -16.33 -6.65
C ALA A 115 -5.48 -15.34 -7.20
N VAL A 116 -5.18 -15.50 -8.49
CA VAL A 116 -4.18 -14.71 -9.22
C VAL A 116 -4.79 -14.18 -10.51
N VAL A 117 -4.58 -12.90 -10.78
CA VAL A 117 -4.82 -12.28 -12.08
C VAL A 117 -3.48 -12.13 -12.79
N SER A 118 -3.39 -12.65 -14.00
CA SER A 118 -2.19 -12.55 -14.83
C SER A 118 -2.48 -11.85 -16.15
N PHE A 119 -1.50 -11.07 -16.61
CA PHE A 119 -1.52 -10.45 -17.93
C PHE A 119 -0.09 -10.15 -18.39
N LYS A 120 0.07 -9.87 -19.69
CA LYS A 120 1.33 -9.41 -20.27
C LYS A 120 1.16 -8.01 -20.83
N TYR A 121 2.22 -7.23 -20.79
CA TYR A 121 2.30 -5.94 -21.48
C TYR A 121 3.64 -5.82 -22.20
N ALA A 122 3.65 -5.04 -23.28
CA ALA A 122 4.85 -4.75 -24.06
C ALA A 122 5.21 -3.28 -23.86
N GLN A 123 6.43 -3.01 -23.40
CA GLN A 123 6.94 -1.65 -23.28
C GLN A 123 8.47 -1.64 -23.29
N THR A 124 9.06 -0.50 -23.62
CA THR A 124 10.52 -0.30 -23.63
C THR A 124 11.21 -0.50 -22.28
N SER A 125 10.48 -0.36 -21.17
CA SER A 125 10.99 -0.58 -19.82
C SER A 125 9.91 -1.12 -18.88
N GLN A 126 10.35 -1.83 -17.84
CA GLN A 126 9.47 -2.33 -16.79
C GLN A 126 8.88 -1.17 -15.99
N ILE A 127 7.55 -1.10 -15.88
CA ILE A 127 6.89 -0.09 -15.05
C ILE A 127 6.87 -0.55 -13.60
N PRO A 128 7.19 0.34 -12.63
CA PRO A 128 7.00 0.05 -11.22
C PRO A 128 5.50 -0.01 -10.90
N LEU A 129 5.02 -1.19 -10.50
CA LEU A 129 3.66 -1.40 -10.04
C LEU A 129 3.65 -1.54 -8.51
N SER A 130 2.78 -0.78 -7.83
CA SER A 130 2.60 -0.87 -6.37
C SER A 130 1.15 -0.67 -5.96
N VAL A 131 0.75 -1.20 -4.82
CA VAL A 131 -0.65 -1.19 -4.37
C VAL A 131 -1.00 0.18 -3.76
N LEU A 132 -2.00 0.86 -4.31
CA LEU A 132 -2.53 2.13 -3.79
C LEU A 132 -3.56 1.88 -2.69
N SER A 133 -4.62 1.13 -3.02
CA SER A 133 -5.73 0.88 -2.12
C SER A 133 -6.45 -0.41 -2.49
N ILE A 134 -7.10 -0.99 -1.48
CA ILE A 134 -7.87 -2.22 -1.60
C ILE A 134 -9.10 -2.16 -0.71
N VAL A 135 -10.09 -3.01 -1.00
CA VAL A 135 -11.27 -3.20 -0.15
C VAL A 135 -11.41 -4.68 0.17
N CYS A 136 -11.25 -5.06 1.45
CA CYS A 136 -11.47 -6.44 1.88
C CYS A 136 -12.94 -6.69 2.25
N SER A 137 -13.41 -7.88 1.90
CA SER A 137 -14.67 -8.48 2.37
C SER A 137 -14.40 -9.90 2.89
N LYS A 138 -15.30 -10.39 3.74
CA LYS A 138 -15.29 -11.76 4.25
C LYS A 138 -16.59 -12.44 3.87
#